data_AF-A0A9E5NG14-F1
#
_entry.id   AF-A0A9E5NG14-F1
#
_cell.length_a   1.000
_cell.length_b   1.000
_cell.length_c   1.000
_cell.angle_alpha   90.00
_cell.angle_beta   90.00
_cell.angle_gamma   90.00
#
_symmetry.space_group_name_H-M   'P 1'
#
loop_
_entity.id
_entity.type
_entity.pdbx_description
1 polymer ?
#
loop_
_entity_poly.entity_id
_entity_poly.type
_entity_poly.pdbx_seq_one_letter_code
_entity_poly.pdbx_strand_id
1 'polypeptide(L)'
;DLDQIRATSEPVLEYVEACRQKAPKLHEHYETYRLDEEAVTKIRCHSGRVVVVAFSAEWCPDCHRNVPILALLSRDAGLEVRV
;
A
#
# COMPACT_ATOMS: atom_id res chain seq x y z
N ASP A 1 -10.82 -15.24 8.25
CA ASP A 1 -10.83 -15.80 6.89
C ASP A 1 -10.32 -14.73 5.93
N LEU A 2 -9.46 -15.06 4.97
CA LEU A 2 -8.88 -14.09 4.03
C LEU A 2 -9.95 -13.51 3.09
N ASP A 3 -10.95 -14.30 2.70
CA ASP A 3 -12.03 -13.82 1.83
C ASP A 3 -12.92 -12.80 2.55
N GLN A 4 -13.15 -13.02 3.85
CA GLN A 4 -13.83 -12.03 4.69
C GLN A 4 -13.03 -10.73 4.82
N ILE A 5 -11.70 -10.83 5.03
CA ILE A 5 -10.83 -9.63 5.10
C ILE A 5 -10.90 -8.85 3.78
N ARG A 6 -10.81 -9.54 2.64
CA ARG A 6 -10.98 -8.90 1.32
C ARG A 6 -12.33 -8.22 1.19
N ALA A 7 -13.41 -8.84 1.67
CA ALA A 7 -14.75 -8.26 1.60
C ALA A 7 -14.94 -7.02 2.49
N THR A 8 -14.19 -6.90 3.60
CA THR A 8 -14.37 -5.84 4.60
C THR A 8 -13.27 -4.78 4.59
N SER A 9 -12.39 -4.80 3.60
CA SER A 9 -11.28 -3.87 3.45
C SER A 9 -11.28 -3.29 2.03
N GLU A 10 -10.36 -2.38 1.73
CA GLU A 10 -10.20 -1.82 0.37
C GLU A 10 -8.78 -2.09 -0.20
N PRO A 11 -8.58 -2.06 -1.53
CA PRO A 11 -7.25 -2.11 -2.11
C PRO A 11 -6.44 -0.88 -1.71
N VAL A 12 -5.15 -1.06 -1.37
CA VAL A 12 -4.32 0.07 -0.91
C VAL A 12 -4.24 1.23 -1.93
N LEU A 13 -4.30 0.94 -3.23
CA LEU A 13 -4.25 1.98 -4.26
C LEU A 13 -5.48 2.88 -4.23
N GLU A 14 -6.66 2.30 -3.98
CA GLU A 14 -7.90 3.07 -3.82
C GLU A 14 -7.85 3.92 -2.55
N TYR A 15 -7.36 3.35 -1.44
CA TYR A 15 -7.17 4.08 -0.18
C TYR A 15 -6.22 5.28 -0.33
N VAL A 16 -5.06 5.10 -0.98
CA VAL A 16 -4.09 6.19 -1.20
C VAL A 16 -4.67 7.30 -2.08
N GLU A 17 -5.49 6.96 -3.06
CA GLU A 17 -6.16 7.95 -3.90
C GLU A 17 -7.25 8.70 -3.12
N ALA A 18 -8.07 8.00 -2.33
CA ALA A 18 -9.06 8.61 -1.44
C ALA A 18 -8.42 9.55 -0.41
N CYS A 19 -7.18 9.26 0.00
CA CYS A 19 -6.38 10.10 0.89
C CYS A 19 -5.83 11.37 0.25
N ARG A 20 -5.89 11.54 -1.08
CA ARG A 20 -5.25 12.67 -1.80
C ARG A 20 -5.58 14.05 -1.19
N GLN A 21 -6.85 14.27 -0.84
CA GLN A 21 -7.30 15.54 -0.27
C GLN A 21 -7.21 15.58 1.26
N LYS A 22 -7.38 14.44 1.93
CA LYS A 22 -7.52 14.36 3.39
C LYS A 22 -6.19 14.18 4.12
N ALA A 23 -5.22 13.54 3.46
CA ALA A 23 -3.89 13.26 3.98
C ALA A 23 -2.84 13.59 2.89
N PRO A 24 -2.62 14.88 2.57
CA PRO A 24 -1.77 15.30 1.45
C PRO A 24 -0.32 14.80 1.57
N LYS A 25 0.21 14.68 2.79
CA LYS A 25 1.57 14.12 3.04
C LYS A 25 1.69 12.67 2.62
N LEU A 26 0.65 11.87 2.88
CA LEU A 26 0.61 10.47 2.45
C LEU A 26 0.69 10.40 0.93
N HIS A 27 -0.12 11.23 0.25
CA HIS A 27 -0.15 11.26 -1.20
C HIS A 27 1.15 11.80 -1.81
N GLU A 28 1.73 12.85 -1.23
CA GLU A 28 3.05 13.37 -1.61
C GLU A 28 4.13 12.29 -1.55
N HIS A 29 4.15 11.49 -0.48
CA HIS A 29 5.08 10.36 -0.38
C HIS A 29 4.85 9.30 -1.44
N TYR A 30 3.59 9.03 -1.82
CA TYR A 30 3.27 8.10 -2.91
C TYR A 30 3.81 8.57 -4.27
N GLU A 31 3.71 9.87 -4.55
CA GLU A 31 4.19 10.43 -5.82
C GLU A 31 5.72 10.57 -5.87
N THR A 32 6.36 10.91 -4.74
CA THR A 32 7.79 11.26 -4.68
C THR A 32 8.70 10.09 -4.34
N TYR A 33 8.24 9.09 -3.59
CA TYR A 33 9.09 7.97 -3.20
C TYR A 33 9.47 7.12 -4.43
N ARG A 34 10.68 6.58 -4.41
CA ARG A 34 11.21 5.67 -5.45
C ARG A 34 11.63 4.39 -4.77
N LEU A 35 11.02 3.30 -5.21
CA LEU A 35 11.36 1.97 -4.71
C LEU A 35 12.77 1.58 -5.16
N ASP A 36 13.46 0.83 -4.32
CA ASP A 36 14.70 0.15 -4.69
C ASP A 36 14.39 -1.02 -5.65
N GLU A 37 15.00 -1.03 -6.83
CA GLU A 37 14.70 -2.01 -7.89
C GLU A 37 15.03 -3.45 -7.49
N GLU A 38 16.09 -3.65 -6.70
CA GLU A 38 16.47 -4.97 -6.19
C GLU A 38 15.41 -5.49 -5.23
N ALA A 39 14.92 -4.64 -4.31
CA ALA A 39 13.84 -4.97 -3.40
C ALA A 39 12.54 -5.31 -4.15
N VAL A 40 12.13 -4.52 -5.15
CA VAL A 40 10.95 -4.82 -5.99
C VAL A 40 11.07 -6.19 -6.64
N THR A 41 12.24 -6.49 -7.22
CA THR A 41 12.48 -7.77 -7.90
C THR A 41 12.34 -8.95 -6.93
N LYS A 42 12.95 -8.85 -5.74
CA LYS A 42 12.87 -9.89 -4.71
C LYS A 42 11.44 -10.09 -4.21
N ILE A 43 10.70 -9.00 -3.97
CA ILE A 43 9.31 -9.06 -3.48
C ILE A 43 8.38 -9.66 -4.54
N ARG A 44 8.56 -9.31 -5.82
CA ARG A 44 7.74 -9.84 -6.93
C ARG A 44 7.76 -11.36 -7.00
N CYS A 45 8.87 -12.02 -6.63
CA CYS A 45 8.94 -13.49 -6.56
C CYS A 45 7.95 -14.12 -5.57
N HIS A 46 7.38 -13.34 -4.65
CA HIS A 46 6.49 -13.79 -3.59
C HIS A 46 5.06 -13.24 -3.68
N SER A 47 4.77 -12.34 -4.63
CA SER A 47 3.53 -11.55 -4.65
C SER A 47 2.25 -12.37 -4.79
N GLY A 48 2.29 -13.54 -5.45
CA GLY A 48 1.14 -14.45 -5.55
C GLY A 48 0.91 -15.36 -4.34
N ARG A 49 1.73 -15.25 -3.28
CA ARG A 49 1.68 -16.14 -2.10
C ARG A 49 1.40 -15.40 -0.80
N VAL A 50 1.51 -14.08 -0.80
CA VAL A 50 1.43 -13.24 0.40
C VAL A 50 0.41 -12.16 0.18
N VAL A 51 -0.50 -12.00 1.15
CA VAL A 51 -1.41 -10.86 1.24
C VAL A 51 -0.97 -10.02 2.43
N VAL A 52 -0.77 -8.73 2.21
CA VAL A 52 -0.48 -7.77 3.29
C VAL A 52 -1.77 -7.05 3.65
N VAL A 53 -2.09 -7.04 4.94
CA VAL A 53 -3.25 -6.30 5.48
C VAL A 53 -2.70 -5.24 6.42
N ALA A 54 -2.86 -3.97 6.06
CA ALA A 54 -2.29 -2.84 6.77
C ALA A 54 -3.40 -2.01 7.41
N PHE A 55 -3.49 -2.03 8.74
CA PHE A 55 -4.42 -1.17 9.46
C PHE A 55 -3.91 0.28 9.42
N SER A 56 -4.69 1.17 8.84
CA SER A 56 -4.30 2.56 8.60
C SER A 56 -5.41 3.52 8.97
N ALA A 57 -5.03 4.78 9.22
CA ALA A 57 -5.95 5.89 9.39
C ALA A 57 -5.38 7.16 8.76
N GLU A 58 -6.25 8.01 8.21
CA GLU A 58 -5.89 9.25 7.52
C GLU A 58 -5.14 10.24 8.43
N TRP A 59 -5.37 10.18 9.73
CA TRP A 59 -4.74 11.04 10.73
C TRP A 59 -3.44 10.46 11.31
N CYS A 60 -3.06 9.23 10.92
CA CYS A 60 -1.90 8.55 11.49
C CYS A 60 -0.59 8.96 10.79
N PRO A 61 0.36 9.59 11.50
CA PRO A 61 1.60 10.07 10.90
C PRO A 61 2.52 8.94 10.40
N ASP A 62 2.52 7.79 11.07
CA ASP A 62 3.30 6.63 10.63
C ASP A 62 2.71 6.01 9.36
N CYS A 63 1.38 6.04 9.21
CA CYS A 63 0.73 5.58 8.00
C CYS A 63 1.09 6.47 6.79
N HIS A 64 1.24 7.79 6.99
CA HIS A 64 1.68 8.69 5.91
C HIS A 64 3.05 8.32 5.35
N ARG A 65 3.93 7.75 6.18
CA ARG A 65 5.27 7.38 5.76
C ARG A 65 5.36 5.99 5.14
N ASN A 66 4.52 5.04 5.56
CA ASN A 66 4.70 3.63 5.21
C ASN A 66 3.66 3.09 4.22
N VAL A 67 2.39 3.51 4.33
CA VAL A 67 1.31 3.04 3.44
C VAL A 67 1.59 3.37 1.97
N PRO A 68 2.16 4.55 1.62
CA PRO A 68 2.57 4.83 0.25
C PRO A 68 3.55 3.82 -0.34
N ILE A 69 4.49 3.31 0.45
CA ILE A 69 5.46 2.30 -0.02
C ILE A 69 4.73 0.99 -0.32
N LEU A 70 3.77 0.59 0.52
CA LEU A 70 2.95 -0.60 0.27
C LEU A 70 2.10 -0.44 -1.00
N ALA A 71 1.58 0.77 -1.26
CA ALA A 71 0.87 1.07 -2.50
C ALA A 71 1.78 0.94 -3.73
N LEU A 72 3.00 1.48 -3.66
CA LEU A 72 3.98 1.35 -4.74
C LEU A 72 4.39 -0.12 -4.95
N LEU A 73 4.59 -0.90 -3.88
CA LEU A 73 4.87 -2.33 -3.98
C LEU A 73 3.70 -3.12 -4.58
N SER A 74 2.46 -2.72 -4.28
CA SER A 74 1.27 -3.29 -4.92
C SER A 74 1.28 -3.04 -6.42
N ARG A 75 1.55 -1.80 -6.84
CA ARG A 75 1.64 -1.39 -8.24
C ARG A 75 2.81 -2.05 -8.99
N ASP A 76 4.00 -2.04 -8.42
CA ASP A 76 5.25 -2.33 -9.14
C ASP A 76 5.75 -3.78 -8.94
N ALA A 77 5.44 -4.39 -7.79
CA ALA A 77 5.78 -5.79 -7.49
C ALA A 77 4.57 -6.74 -7.62
N GLY A 78 3.36 -6.21 -7.83
CA GLY A 78 2.12 -7.00 -7.91
C GLY A 78 1.67 -7.58 -6.59
N LEU A 79 2.16 -7.06 -5.46
CA LEU A 79 1.80 -7.53 -4.12
C LEU A 79 0.35 -7.19 -3.79
N GLU A 80 -0.43 -8.17 -3.32
CA GLU A 80 -1.78 -7.89 -2.83
C GLU A 80 -1.68 -7.16 -1.48
N VAL A 81 -2.16 -5.92 -1.44
CA VAL A 81 -2.18 -5.11 -0.22
C VAL A 81 -3.60 -4.57 0.02
N ARG A 82 -4.09 -4.79 1.24
CA ARG A 82 -5.41 -4.41 1.74
C ARG A 82 -5.26 -3.41 2.88
N VAL A 83 -6.14 -2.41 2.95
CA VAL A 83 -6.24 -1.43 4.05
C VAL A 83 -7.64 -1.48 4.65
#